data_AF-A0A9X1DBQ7-F1
#
_entry.id   AF-A0A9X1DBQ7-F1
#
_cell.length_a   1.000
_cell.length_b   1.000
_cell.length_c   1.000
_cell.angle_alpha   90.00
_cell.angle_beta   90.00
_cell.angle_gamma   90.00
#
_symmetry.space_group_name_H-M   'P 1'
#
loop_
_entity.id
_entity.type
_entity.pdbx_description
1 polymer ?
#
loop_
_entity_poly.entity_id
_entity_poly.type
_entity_poly.pdbx_seq_one_letter_code
_entity_poly.pdbx_strand_id
1 'polypeptide(L)' 'MPPHRVDTRGLKCPWPVLRAARAMREHGAILLLADDPVALIDVPALAKASGWEIEVREADGYAEFHLRRS' A
#
# COMPACT_ATOMS: atom_id res chain seq x y z
N MET A 1 4.68 -2.91 17.36
CA MET A 1 3.48 -3.58 16.83
C MET A 1 3.76 -3.87 15.35
N PRO A 2 3.58 -5.11 14.85
CA PRO A 2 3.81 -5.38 13.44
C PRO A 2 2.83 -4.54 12.59
N PRO A 3 3.25 -4.07 11.40
CA PRO A 3 2.37 -3.29 10.52
C PRO A 3 1.15 -4.12 10.12
N HIS A 4 -0.01 -3.48 10.02
CA HIS A 4 -1.23 -4.19 9.62
C HIS A 4 -1.13 -4.62 8.15
N ARG A 5 -1.27 -5.92 7.88
CA ARG A 5 -1.07 -6.48 6.54
C ARG A 5 -2.37 -6.46 5.74
N VAL A 6 -2.34 -5.83 4.58
CA VAL A 6 -3.45 -5.68 3.65
C VAL A 6 -3.09 -6.40 2.35
N ASP A 7 -3.74 -7.53 2.09
CA ASP A 7 -3.55 -8.27 0.86
C ASP A 7 -4.56 -7.82 -0.19
N THR A 8 -4.06 -7.29 -1.30
CA THR A 8 -4.84 -6.85 -2.46
C THR A 8 -4.43 -7.56 -3.75
N ARG A 9 -3.66 -8.65 -3.64
CA ARG A 9 -3.28 -9.45 -4.82
C ARG A 9 -4.52 -9.99 -5.52
N GLY A 10 -4.55 -9.92 -6.84
CA GLY A 10 -5.71 -10.28 -7.66
C GLY A 10 -6.84 -9.23 -7.71
N LEU A 11 -6.72 -8.12 -6.97
CA LEU A 11 -7.64 -6.99 -7.07
C LEU A 11 -7.04 -5.90 -7.97
N LYS A 12 -7.70 -5.61 -9.08
CA LYS A 12 -7.29 -4.56 -10.01
C LYS A 12 -7.60 -3.16 -9.47
N CYS A 13 -6.92 -2.14 -9.99
CA CYS A 13 -7.27 -0.74 -9.77
C CYS A 13 -8.80 -0.48 -9.87
N PRO A 14 -9.41 0.26 -8.92
CA PRO A 14 -8.81 1.11 -7.88
C PRO A 14 -8.73 0.50 -6.46
N TRP A 15 -8.94 -0.81 -6.32
CA TRP A 15 -9.07 -1.44 -5.01
C TRP A 15 -7.82 -1.37 -4.12
N PRO A 16 -6.57 -1.54 -4.61
CA PRO A 16 -5.37 -1.48 -3.77
C PRO A 16 -5.23 -0.17 -3.00
N VAL A 17 -5.45 0.95 -3.68
CA VAL A 17 -5.34 2.31 -3.15
C VAL A 17 -6.41 2.57 -2.08
N LEU A 18 -7.65 2.17 -2.35
CA LEU A 18 -8.76 2.36 -1.42
C LEU A 18 -8.56 1.56 -0.13
N ARG A 19 -8.09 0.31 -0.24
CA ARG A 19 -7.79 -0.52 0.94
C ARG A 19 -6.60 0.01 1.72
N ALA A 20 -5.55 0.46 1.03
CA ALA A 20 -4.40 1.10 1.66
C ALA A 20 -4.81 2.36 2.44
N ALA A 21 -5.60 3.25 1.82
CA ALA A 21 -6.07 4.47 2.46
C ALA A 21 -6.95 4.18 3.70
N ARG A 22 -7.82 3.16 3.61
CA ARG A 22 -8.65 2.75 4.75
C ARG A 22 -7.80 2.22 5.90
N ALA A 23 -6.91 1.28 5.62
CA ALA A 23 -6.10 0.65 6.66
C ALA A 23 -5.10 1.64 7.30
N MET A 24 -4.56 2.60 6.52
CA MET A 24 -3.74 3.68 7.06
C MET A 24 -4.48 4.58 8.05
N ARG A 25 -5.79 4.82 7.85
CA ARG A 25 -6.61 5.58 8.81
C ARG A 25 -6.83 4.82 10.11
N GLU A 26 -6.97 3.50 10.04
CA GLU A 26 -7.28 2.64 11.19
C GLU A 26 -6.01 2.26 12.00
N HIS A 27 -4.88 2.02 11.34
CA HIS A 27 -3.69 1.45 11.97
C HIS A 27 -2.46 2.37 11.99
N GLY A 28 -2.40 3.41 11.16
CA GLY A 28 -1.27 4.34 11.07
C GLY A 28 0.02 3.77 10.46
N ALA A 29 0.17 2.45 10.39
CA ALA A 29 1.23 1.75 9.66
C ALA A 29 0.71 0.44 9.06
N ILE A 30 0.92 0.22 7.76
CA ILE A 30 0.40 -0.93 7.03
C ILE A 30 1.45 -1.52 6.08
N LEU A 31 1.27 -2.80 5.76
CA LEU A 31 1.98 -3.50 4.70
C LEU A 31 0.95 -3.93 3.65
N LEU A 32 0.96 -3.27 2.49
CA LEU A 32 0.09 -3.60 1.37
C LEU A 32 0.80 -4.55 0.40
N LEU A 33 0.14 -5.63 0.01
CA LEU A 33 0.62 -6.55 -1.03
C LEU A 33 -0.24 -6.37 -2.28
N ALA A 34 0.36 -6.00 -3.40
CA ALA A 34 -0.35 -5.88 -4.67
C ALA A 34 0.49 -6.40 -5.84
N ASP A 35 -0.12 -7.19 -6.72
CA ASP A 35 0.47 -7.72 -7.95
C ASP A 35 0.17 -6.87 -9.19
N ASP A 36 -0.64 -5.81 -9.03
CA ASP A 36 -1.01 -4.90 -10.10
C ASP A 36 0.12 -3.88 -10.37
N PRO A 37 0.66 -3.79 -11.61
CA PRO A 37 1.66 -2.78 -11.96
C PRO A 37 1.15 -1.34 -11.77
N VAL A 38 -0.17 -1.11 -11.83
CA VAL A 38 -0.75 0.22 -11.58
C VAL A 38 -0.60 0.63 -10.12
N ALA A 39 -0.56 -0.33 -9.18
CA ALA A 39 -0.35 -0.04 -7.77
C ALA A 39 1.02 0.59 -7.50
N LEU A 40 2.03 0.28 -8.33
CA LEU A 40 3.36 0.90 -8.26
C LEU A 40 3.33 2.41 -8.54
N ILE A 41 2.30 2.91 -9.21
CA ILE A 41 2.12 4.33 -9.51
C ILE A 41 1.17 4.96 -8.48
N ASP A 42 0.01 4.33 -8.27
CA ASP A 42 -1.05 4.94 -7.45
C ASP A 42 -0.73 4.94 -5.96
N VAL A 43 -0.06 3.91 -5.43
CA VAL A 43 0.22 3.80 -3.99
C VAL A 43 1.27 4.85 -3.54
N PRO A 44 2.39 5.06 -4.25
CA PRO A 44 3.30 6.17 -3.95
C PRO A 44 2.65 7.54 -4.14
N ALA A 45 1.77 7.70 -5.14
CA ALA A 45 1.03 8.94 -5.34
C ALA A 45 0.11 9.25 -4.15
N LEU A 46 -0.62 8.25 -3.64
CA LEU A 46 -1.46 8.37 -2.45
C LEU A 46 -0.63 8.74 -1.21
N ALA A 47 0.50 8.07 -1.00
CA ALA A 47 1.38 8.32 0.14
C ALA A 47 1.90 9.76 0.11
N LYS A 48 2.40 10.22 -1.05
CA LYS A 48 2.88 11.59 -1.25
C LYS A 48 1.77 12.62 -1.04
N ALA A 49 0.58 12.39 -1.58
CA ALA A 49 -0.57 13.29 -1.42
C ALA A 49 -1.03 13.39 0.05
N SER A 50 -0.87 12.31 0.82
CA SER A 50 -1.29 12.23 2.21
C SER A 50 -0.17 12.58 3.21
N GLY A 51 1.05 12.85 2.74
CA GLY A 51 2.22 13.10 3.59
C GLY A 51 2.69 11.85 4.36
N TRP A 52 2.46 10.65 3.83
CA TRP A 52 2.88 9.40 4.44
C TRP A 52 4.26 8.98 3.94
N GLU A 53 4.99 8.30 4.79
CA GLU A 53 6.20 7.60 4.38
C GLU A 53 5.83 6.30 3.67
N ILE A 54 6.56 6.00 2.60
CA ILE A 54 6.37 4.79 1.80
C ILE A 54 7.72 4.17 1.46
N GLU A 55 7.82 2.85 1.62
CA GLU A 55 8.91 2.02 1.13
C GLU A 55 8.30 0.93 0.24
N VAL A 56 8.82 0.79 -0.98
CA VAL A 56 8.34 -0.21 -1.95
C VAL A 56 9.40 -1.28 -2.08
N ARG A 57 8.99 -2.54 -1.96
CA ARG A 57 9.83 -3.72 -2.21
C ARG A 57 9.18 -4.57 -3.27
N GLU A 58 9.92 -4.89 -4.31
CA GLU A 58 9.49 -5.83 -5.32
C GLU A 58 9.83 -7.25 -4.85
N ALA A 59 8.83 -8.13 -4.83
CA ALA A 59 8.97 -9.54 -4.54
C ALA A 59 8.62 -10.37 -5.78
N ASP A 60 8.96 -11.66 -5.78
CA ASP A 60 8.68 -12.56 -6.90
C ASP A 60 7.15 -12.73 -7.11
N GLY A 61 6.60 -11.95 -8.04
CA GLY A 61 5.20 -12.00 -8.45
C GLY A 61 4.27 -10.97 -7.80
N TYR A 62 4.76 -10.08 -6.93
CA TYR A 62 3.97 -8.97 -6.36
C TYR A 62 4.87 -7.88 -5.74
N ALA A 63 4.32 -6.69 -5.54
CA ALA A 63 4.96 -5.59 -4.84
C ALA A 63 4.44 -5.45 -3.39
N GLU A 64 5.35 -5.17 -2.48
CA GLU A 64 5.12 -4.86 -1.08
C GLU A 64 5.26 -3.37 -0.85
N PHE A 65 4.21 -2.71 -0.36
CA PHE A 65 4.22 -1.30 -0.02
C PHE A 65 4.10 -1.15 1.49
N HIS A 66 5.18 -0.72 2.12
CA HIS A 66 5.24 -0.39 3.53
C HIS A 66 4.87 1.08 3.68
N LEU A 67 3.70 1.36 4.26
CA LEU A 67 3.17 2.70 4.44
C LEU A 67 3.16 3.05 5.93
N ARG A 68 3.59 4.25 6.29
CA ARG A 68 3.64 4.71 7.67
C ARG A 68 3.27 6.19 7.78
N ARG A 69 2.51 6.54 8.82
CA ARG A 69 2.30 7.94 9.20
C ARG A 69 3.57 8.48 9.85
N SER A 70 4.01 9.63 9.36
CA SER A 70 4.99 10.47 10.07
C SER A 70 4.40 10.92 11.41
#